data_AF-A0A1Z4M1U0-F1
#
_entry.id   AF-A0A1Z4M1U0-F1
#
_cell.length_a   1.000
_cell.length_b   1.000
_cell.length_c   1.000
_cell.angle_alpha   90.00
_cell.angle_beta   90.00
_cell.angle_gamma   90.00
#
_symmetry.space_group_name_H-M   'P 1'
#
loop_
_entity.id
_entity.type
_entity.pdbx_description
1 polymer ?
#
loop_
_entity_poly.entity_id
_entity_poly.type
_entity_poly.pdbx_seq_one_letter_code
_entity_poly.pdbx_strand_id
1 'polypeptide(L)'
;MNLNIENKQLENIATWMKPVKETNLPTILKGVFFMDGNPLPDDCITMYNLEWDAENNTLFLPVFGQLQWTFHNSILGRLLLIFSWLSQFTYKIQFENATLQKAQVIPLSFGIPIPKWIINATMSQDENSSNGDIWQRKNIWLGLIPRIADYTLRRIVDKNGHYTSAFNDMLAKVENECLVVTKNSNQ
;
A
#
# COMPACT_ATOMS: atom_id res chain seq x y z
N MET A 1 -2.08 -20.33 -10.27
CA MET A 1 -1.19 -19.18 -10.54
C MET A 1 -0.09 -19.26 -9.50
N ASN A 2 1.17 -19.45 -9.88
CA ASN A 2 2.28 -19.49 -8.91
C ASN A 2 2.75 -18.06 -8.62
N LEU A 3 2.91 -17.71 -7.35
CA LEU A 3 3.58 -16.47 -6.95
C LEU A 3 5.07 -16.57 -7.30
N ASN A 4 5.58 -15.63 -8.11
CA ASN A 4 7.02 -15.43 -8.23
C ASN A 4 7.43 -14.37 -7.20
N ILE A 5 8.39 -14.70 -6.34
CA ILE A 5 8.86 -13.84 -5.26
C ILE A 5 10.35 -13.57 -5.48
N GLU A 6 10.70 -12.30 -5.61
CA GLU A 6 12.09 -11.86 -5.82
C GLU A 6 12.56 -10.93 -4.71
N ASN A 7 13.88 -10.92 -4.48
CA ASN A 7 14.52 -9.88 -3.69
C ASN A 7 14.73 -8.62 -4.57
N LYS A 8 14.49 -7.45 -3.99
CA LYS A 8 14.82 -6.14 -4.57
C LYS A 8 15.50 -5.26 -3.51
N GLN A 9 16.16 -4.20 -3.98
CA GLN A 9 16.76 -3.19 -3.12
C GLN A 9 15.86 -1.95 -3.07
N LEU A 10 15.58 -1.45 -1.88
CA LEU A 10 14.72 -0.27 -1.67
C LEU A 10 15.42 1.02 -2.08
N GLU A 11 16.75 1.08 -2.04
CA GLU A 11 17.56 2.22 -2.50
C GLU A 11 17.32 2.59 -3.98
N ASN A 12 16.85 1.63 -4.78
CA ASN A 12 16.53 1.83 -6.19
C ASN A 12 15.05 1.59 -6.52
N ILE A 13 14.15 1.71 -5.53
CA ILE A 13 12.71 1.41 -5.65
C ILE A 13 12.02 2.12 -6.83
N ALA A 14 12.44 3.33 -7.17
CA ALA A 14 11.89 4.08 -8.31
C ALA A 14 12.13 3.40 -9.67
N THR A 15 13.15 2.54 -9.78
CA THR A 15 13.52 1.87 -11.04
C THR A 15 12.60 0.70 -11.40
N TRP A 16 12.00 0.06 -10.39
CA TRP A 16 11.20 -1.15 -10.54
C TRP A 16 9.75 -1.01 -10.06
N MET A 17 9.45 -0.20 -9.04
CA MET A 17 8.08 0.03 -8.55
C MET A 17 7.38 1.17 -9.31
N LYS A 18 7.23 0.98 -10.62
CA LYS A 18 6.78 2.01 -11.57
C LYS A 18 5.46 1.64 -12.26
N PRO A 19 4.71 2.62 -12.81
CA PRO A 19 3.56 2.32 -13.64
C PRO A 19 4.00 1.57 -14.91
N VAL A 20 3.26 0.52 -15.25
CA VAL A 20 3.42 -0.26 -16.50
C VAL A 20 2.20 -0.16 -17.40
N LYS A 21 1.11 0.42 -16.90
CA LYS A 21 -0.11 0.74 -17.66
C LYS A 21 -0.78 2.00 -17.11
N GLU A 22 -1.58 2.65 -17.95
CA GLU A 22 -2.47 3.73 -17.53
C GLU A 22 -3.75 3.16 -16.92
N THR A 23 -4.22 3.73 -15.81
CA THR A 23 -5.37 3.20 -15.04
C THR A 23 -6.31 4.28 -14.50
N ASN A 24 -6.25 5.49 -15.08
CA ASN A 24 -6.99 6.68 -14.62
C ASN A 24 -6.78 7.03 -13.13
N LEU A 25 -5.73 6.48 -12.50
CA LEU A 25 -5.43 6.73 -11.09
C LEU A 25 -5.27 8.24 -10.84
N PRO A 26 -5.98 8.82 -9.85
CA PRO A 26 -5.84 10.22 -9.50
C PRO A 26 -4.40 10.58 -9.16
N THR A 27 -3.95 11.77 -9.61
CA THR A 27 -2.57 12.24 -9.41
C THR A 27 -2.13 12.19 -7.95
N ILE A 28 -3.05 12.48 -7.02
CA ILE A 28 -2.77 12.48 -5.59
C ILE A 28 -2.39 11.08 -5.06
N LEU A 29 -2.80 10.00 -5.74
CA LEU A 29 -2.49 8.62 -5.37
C LEU A 29 -1.30 8.02 -6.16
N LYS A 30 -0.75 8.76 -7.14
CA LYS A 30 0.38 8.31 -7.96
C LYS A 30 1.71 8.44 -7.22
N GLY A 31 2.31 7.33 -6.82
CA GLY A 31 3.62 7.34 -6.18
C GLY A 31 3.93 6.02 -5.52
N VAL A 32 5.07 5.98 -4.85
CA VAL A 32 5.39 4.92 -3.88
C VAL A 32 5.31 5.55 -2.49
N PHE A 33 4.64 4.86 -1.58
CA PHE A 33 4.38 5.31 -0.22
C PHE A 33 5.03 4.36 0.78
N PHE A 34 5.85 4.90 1.67
CA PHE A 34 6.37 4.22 2.84
C PHE A 34 5.34 4.25 3.98
N MET A 35 5.10 3.10 4.62
CA MET A 35 4.17 2.91 5.73
C MET A 35 4.88 3.15 7.08
N ASP A 36 5.21 4.41 7.37
CA ASP A 36 5.97 4.81 8.55
C ASP A 36 5.23 4.49 9.86
N GLY A 37 5.78 3.57 10.66
CA GLY A 37 5.18 3.08 11.90
C GLY A 37 4.29 1.84 11.73
N ASN A 38 4.21 1.25 10.53
CA ASN A 38 3.50 0.00 10.32
C ASN A 38 4.18 -1.15 11.10
N PRO A 39 3.44 -1.89 11.95
CA PRO A 39 4.03 -2.96 12.75
C PRO A 39 4.15 -4.30 12.01
N LEU A 40 3.56 -4.42 10.82
CA LEU A 40 3.61 -5.63 10.00
C LEU A 40 4.91 -5.67 9.18
N PRO A 41 5.39 -6.86 8.77
CA PRO A 41 6.64 -7.03 8.02
C PRO A 41 6.50 -6.63 6.53
N ASP A 42 5.99 -5.43 6.28
CA ASP A 42 5.83 -4.77 4.99
C ASP A 42 6.06 -3.26 5.12
N ASP A 43 6.71 -2.65 4.13
CA ASP A 43 7.25 -1.29 4.25
C ASP A 43 6.65 -0.30 3.26
N CYS A 44 6.54 -0.67 1.99
CA CYS A 44 6.16 0.24 0.92
C CYS A 44 4.98 -0.30 0.11
N ILE A 45 4.14 0.62 -0.36
CA ILE A 45 3.02 0.34 -1.25
C ILE A 45 2.98 1.30 -2.42
N THR A 46 2.41 0.83 -3.53
CA THR A 46 1.96 1.71 -4.61
C THR A 46 0.56 1.34 -5.09
N MET A 47 -0.19 2.35 -5.51
CA MET A 47 -1.47 2.17 -6.19
C MET A 47 -1.30 2.12 -7.71
N TYR A 48 -0.06 2.16 -8.23
CA TYR A 48 0.18 1.98 -9.66
C TYR A 48 -0.42 0.67 -10.18
N ASN A 49 -0.87 0.71 -11.43
CA ASN A 49 -1.45 -0.44 -12.14
C ASN A 49 -2.80 -0.94 -11.58
N LEU A 50 -3.40 -0.23 -10.63
CA LEU A 50 -4.76 -0.46 -10.15
C LEU A 50 -5.76 0.38 -10.93
N GLU A 51 -6.85 -0.25 -11.35
CA GLU A 51 -7.96 0.46 -11.98
C GLU A 51 -8.65 1.37 -10.97
N TRP A 52 -8.82 2.63 -11.36
CA TRP A 52 -9.61 3.59 -10.60
C TRP A 52 -11.06 3.57 -11.06
N ASP A 53 -11.97 3.32 -10.12
CA ASP A 53 -13.41 3.48 -10.34
C ASP A 53 -13.82 4.90 -9.93
N ALA A 54 -13.92 5.77 -10.94
CA ALA A 54 -14.29 7.18 -10.75
C ALA A 54 -15.77 7.37 -10.37
N GLU A 55 -16.65 6.44 -10.72
CA GLU A 55 -18.07 6.52 -10.38
C GLU A 55 -18.27 6.31 -8.88
N ASN A 56 -17.57 5.32 -8.32
CA ASN A 56 -17.68 4.98 -6.90
C ASN A 56 -16.60 5.63 -6.02
N ASN A 57 -15.62 6.32 -6.61
CA ASN A 57 -14.40 6.81 -5.95
C ASN A 57 -13.66 5.70 -5.19
N THR A 58 -13.44 4.57 -5.86
CA THR A 58 -12.83 3.38 -5.24
C THR A 58 -11.66 2.81 -6.02
N LEU A 59 -10.78 2.11 -5.32
CA LEU A 59 -9.80 1.20 -5.90
C LEU A 59 -9.65 -0.05 -5.03
N PHE A 60 -9.14 -1.12 -5.64
CA PHE A 60 -8.86 -2.39 -4.97
C PHE A 60 -7.35 -2.66 -5.03
N LEU A 61 -6.72 -2.77 -3.86
CA LEU A 61 -5.29 -2.99 -3.69
C LEU A 61 -5.06 -4.41 -3.13
N PRO A 62 -4.77 -5.41 -3.98
CA PRO A 62 -4.42 -6.75 -3.52
C PRO A 62 -3.04 -6.74 -2.85
N VAL A 63 -2.92 -7.33 -1.65
CA VAL A 63 -1.66 -7.34 -0.90
C VAL A 63 -0.57 -8.19 -1.58
N PHE A 64 -0.99 -9.13 -2.41
CA PHE A 64 -0.12 -9.99 -3.22
C PHE A 64 0.04 -9.49 -4.66
N GLY A 65 -0.35 -8.25 -4.96
CA GLY A 65 -0.28 -7.70 -6.30
C GLY A 65 1.16 -7.52 -6.81
N GLN A 66 1.35 -7.72 -8.11
CA GLN A 66 2.67 -7.60 -8.74
C GLN A 66 3.26 -6.20 -8.52
N LEU A 67 4.44 -6.14 -7.89
CA LEU A 67 5.18 -4.90 -7.60
C LEU A 67 4.31 -3.83 -6.92
N GLN A 68 3.31 -4.24 -6.13
CA GLN A 68 2.44 -3.33 -5.38
C GLN A 68 2.85 -3.15 -3.93
N TRP A 69 3.51 -4.15 -3.35
CA TRP A 69 3.91 -4.20 -1.94
C TRP A 69 5.36 -4.66 -1.81
N THR A 70 6.04 -4.16 -0.80
CA THR A 70 7.35 -4.67 -0.35
C THR A 70 7.19 -5.33 1.01
N PHE A 71 7.74 -6.53 1.16
CA PHE A 71 7.75 -7.28 2.42
C PHE A 71 9.19 -7.40 2.92
N HIS A 72 9.37 -7.56 4.22
CA HIS A 72 10.69 -7.82 4.80
C HIS A 72 11.27 -9.12 4.21
N ASN A 73 12.58 -9.15 3.89
CA ASN A 73 13.26 -10.40 3.53
C ASN A 73 13.51 -11.28 4.77
N SER A 74 12.44 -11.71 5.40
CA SER A 74 12.42 -12.51 6.62
C SER A 74 11.35 -13.60 6.56
N ILE A 75 11.40 -14.54 7.51
CA ILE A 75 10.37 -15.59 7.62
C ILE A 75 8.98 -14.97 7.82
N LEU A 76 8.86 -13.94 8.67
CA LEU A 76 7.58 -13.28 8.94
C LEU A 76 7.04 -12.54 7.71
N GLY A 77 7.92 -11.87 6.94
CA GLY A 77 7.53 -11.23 5.68
C GLY A 77 7.02 -12.24 4.64
N ARG A 78 7.70 -13.39 4.50
CA ARG A 78 7.26 -14.48 3.62
C ARG A 78 5.91 -15.06 4.05
N LEU A 79 5.72 -15.29 5.35
CA LEU A 79 4.45 -15.78 5.89
C LEU A 79 3.31 -14.79 5.61
N LEU A 80 3.52 -13.49 5.88
CA LEU A 80 2.53 -12.45 5.60
C LEU A 80 2.11 -12.46 4.12
N LEU A 81 3.08 -12.49 3.20
CA LEU A 81 2.81 -12.54 1.77
C LEU A 81 2.03 -13.81 1.37
N ILE A 82 2.46 -14.98 1.84
CA ILE A 82 1.80 -16.26 1.52
C ILE A 82 0.37 -16.28 2.06
N PHE A 83 0.13 -15.85 3.30
CA PHE A 83 -1.21 -15.78 3.87
C PHE A 83 -2.10 -14.79 3.11
N SER A 84 -1.55 -13.64 2.74
CA SER A 84 -2.26 -12.64 1.94
C SER A 84 -2.70 -13.21 0.58
N TRP A 85 -1.84 -13.98 -0.07
CA TRP A 85 -2.19 -14.63 -1.33
C TRP A 85 -3.20 -15.77 -1.15
N LEU A 86 -3.00 -16.66 -0.18
CA LEU A 86 -3.92 -17.78 0.06
C LEU A 86 -5.33 -17.29 0.43
N SER A 87 -5.43 -16.21 1.18
CA SER A 87 -6.71 -15.58 1.54
C SER A 87 -7.26 -14.61 0.49
N GLN A 88 -6.53 -14.40 -0.62
CA GLN A 88 -6.85 -13.39 -1.63
C GLN A 88 -7.08 -12.00 -1.01
N PHE A 89 -6.26 -11.67 0.00
CA PHE A 89 -6.42 -10.48 0.83
C PHE A 89 -6.23 -9.21 0.00
N THR A 90 -7.26 -8.37 0.05
CA THR A 90 -7.34 -7.14 -0.75
C THR A 90 -7.87 -6.01 0.14
N TYR A 91 -7.39 -4.80 -0.07
CA TYR A 91 -8.01 -3.60 0.50
C TYR A 91 -8.87 -2.90 -0.55
N LYS A 92 -10.15 -2.69 -0.27
CA LYS A 92 -10.97 -1.69 -0.97
C LYS A 92 -10.74 -0.36 -0.29
N ILE A 93 -10.17 0.59 -1.01
CA ILE A 93 -10.04 1.98 -0.57
C ILE A 93 -11.20 2.75 -1.19
N GLN A 94 -12.12 3.23 -0.35
CA GLN A 94 -13.31 3.96 -0.75
C GLN A 94 -13.25 5.39 -0.23
N PHE A 95 -13.08 6.36 -1.13
CA PHE A 95 -13.03 7.76 -0.77
C PHE A 95 -14.45 8.30 -0.52
N GLU A 96 -14.56 9.24 0.42
CA GLU A 96 -15.85 9.83 0.78
C GLU A 96 -16.45 10.67 -0.35
N ASN A 97 -15.60 11.29 -1.18
CA ASN A 97 -15.99 12.12 -2.31
C ASN A 97 -14.79 12.41 -3.24
N ALA A 98 -15.04 13.16 -4.32
CA ALA A 98 -14.06 13.49 -5.35
C ALA A 98 -12.89 14.40 -4.90
N THR A 99 -12.93 14.96 -3.68
CA THR A 99 -11.76 15.68 -3.11
C THR A 99 -10.63 14.73 -2.74
N LEU A 100 -10.95 13.43 -2.58
CA LEU A 100 -10.03 12.36 -2.20
C LEU A 100 -9.32 12.58 -0.86
N GLN A 101 -9.80 13.47 0.01
CA GLN A 101 -9.10 13.77 1.27
C GLN A 101 -9.26 12.71 2.35
N LYS A 102 -10.35 11.93 2.30
CA LYS A 102 -10.71 10.93 3.31
C LYS A 102 -11.23 9.66 2.64
N ALA A 103 -10.86 8.52 3.19
CA ALA A 103 -11.28 7.22 2.73
C ALA A 103 -11.52 6.25 3.89
N GLN A 104 -12.46 5.34 3.65
CA GLN A 104 -12.54 4.09 4.39
C GLN A 104 -11.66 3.04 3.68
N VAL A 105 -10.83 2.35 4.44
CA VAL A 105 -10.07 1.19 3.98
C VAL A 105 -10.78 -0.06 4.50
N ILE A 106 -11.33 -0.85 3.59
CA ILE A 106 -12.14 -2.03 3.92
C ILE A 106 -11.31 -3.26 3.52
N PRO A 107 -10.84 -4.08 4.46
CA PRO A 107 -10.16 -5.32 4.11
C PRO A 107 -11.17 -6.34 3.59
N LEU A 108 -10.77 -7.13 2.61
CA LEU A 108 -11.53 -8.22 2.01
C LEU A 108 -10.70 -9.49 2.05
N SER A 109 -11.34 -10.61 2.39
CA SER A 109 -10.78 -11.96 2.29
C SER A 109 -11.66 -12.76 1.34
N PHE A 110 -11.09 -13.38 0.31
CA PHE A 110 -11.83 -14.04 -0.77
C PHE A 110 -12.94 -13.16 -1.39
N GLY A 111 -12.70 -11.84 -1.46
CA GLY A 111 -13.68 -10.86 -1.96
C GLY A 111 -14.81 -10.50 -0.98
N ILE A 112 -14.84 -11.11 0.21
CA ILE A 112 -15.84 -10.83 1.24
C ILE A 112 -15.31 -9.73 2.17
N PRO A 113 -16.02 -8.60 2.34
CA PRO A 113 -15.61 -7.55 3.26
C PRO A 113 -15.54 -8.04 4.71
N ILE A 114 -14.45 -7.73 5.39
CA ILE A 114 -14.33 -7.93 6.83
C ILE A 114 -15.20 -6.88 7.54
N PRO A 115 -16.09 -7.29 8.46
CA PRO A 115 -16.95 -6.36 9.18
C PRO A 115 -16.21 -5.28 9.97
N LYS A 116 -16.77 -4.05 9.98
CA LYS A 116 -16.19 -2.89 10.69
C LYS A 116 -16.02 -3.10 12.20
N TRP A 117 -16.83 -3.97 12.82
CA TRP A 117 -16.70 -4.28 14.24
C TRP A 117 -15.43 -5.10 14.53
N ILE A 118 -14.83 -5.78 13.55
CA ILE A 118 -13.53 -6.43 13.68
C ILE A 118 -12.42 -5.40 13.50
N ILE A 119 -12.48 -4.66 12.40
CA ILE A 119 -11.53 -3.61 12.05
C ILE A 119 -12.24 -2.46 11.36
N ASN A 120 -12.19 -1.28 11.97
CA ASN A 120 -12.61 -0.03 11.34
C ASN A 120 -11.38 0.80 11.00
N ALA A 121 -11.16 0.97 9.71
CA ALA A 121 -9.90 1.40 9.15
C ALA A 121 -10.11 2.61 8.23
N THR A 122 -9.51 3.75 8.55
CA THR A 122 -9.61 4.97 7.74
C THR A 122 -8.24 5.43 7.25
N MET A 123 -8.27 6.22 6.18
CA MET A 123 -7.12 6.91 5.61
C MET A 123 -7.52 8.37 5.36
N SER A 124 -6.74 9.33 5.85
CA SER A 124 -7.01 10.75 5.65
C SER A 124 -5.73 11.49 5.26
N GLN A 125 -5.82 12.36 4.27
CA GLN A 125 -4.73 13.25 3.89
C GLN A 125 -4.36 14.14 5.07
N ASP A 126 -3.08 14.33 5.31
CA ASP A 126 -2.61 15.23 6.36
C ASP A 126 -2.98 16.68 6.03
N GLU A 127 -3.47 17.43 7.01
CA GLU A 127 -3.92 18.82 6.81
C GLU A 127 -2.78 19.72 6.34
N ASN A 128 -1.52 19.38 6.65
CA ASN A 128 -0.35 20.14 6.24
C ASN A 128 0.23 19.68 4.89
N SER A 129 -0.34 18.64 4.26
CA SER A 129 0.09 18.12 2.97
C SER A 129 -1.01 18.35 1.93
N SER A 130 -0.91 19.40 1.13
CA SER A 130 -1.90 19.69 0.08
C SER A 130 -1.76 18.83 -1.18
N ASN A 131 -0.64 18.13 -1.35
CA ASN A 131 -0.30 17.35 -2.54
C ASN A 131 -0.45 15.82 -2.37
N GLY A 132 -0.93 15.38 -1.20
CA GLY A 132 -1.12 13.97 -0.87
C GLY A 132 0.18 13.22 -0.61
N ASP A 133 1.22 13.90 -0.15
CA ASP A 133 2.48 13.26 0.24
C ASP A 133 2.36 12.54 1.58
N ILE A 134 1.41 12.94 2.42
CA ILE A 134 1.24 12.37 3.75
C ILE A 134 -0.23 11.96 3.94
N TRP A 135 -0.44 10.71 4.34
CA TRP A 135 -1.74 10.19 4.75
C TRP A 135 -1.66 9.52 6.10
N GLN A 136 -2.61 9.82 6.97
CA GLN A 136 -2.76 9.17 8.27
C GLN A 136 -3.65 7.94 8.10
N ARG A 137 -3.11 6.76 8.44
CA ARG A 137 -3.85 5.51 8.52
C ARG A 137 -4.25 5.25 9.97
N LYS A 138 -5.55 5.26 10.24
CA LYS A 138 -6.09 5.01 11.58
C LYS A 138 -6.86 3.71 11.63
N ASN A 139 -6.71 2.97 12.72
CA ASN A 139 -7.34 1.69 12.96
C ASN A 139 -8.02 1.67 14.32
N ILE A 140 -9.24 1.13 14.34
CA ILE A 140 -9.99 0.79 15.55
C ILE A 140 -10.27 -0.71 15.49
N TRP A 141 -9.71 -1.44 16.44
CA TRP A 141 -9.84 -2.90 16.53
C TRP A 141 -10.96 -3.29 17.48
N LEU A 142 -11.72 -4.33 17.09
CA LEU A 142 -12.82 -4.89 17.89
C LEU A 142 -13.84 -3.83 18.35
N GLY A 143 -13.99 -2.75 17.56
CA GLY A 143 -14.84 -1.60 17.87
C GLY A 143 -14.45 -0.76 19.09
N LEU A 144 -13.37 -1.13 19.81
CA LEU A 144 -13.09 -0.60 21.15
C LEU A 144 -11.66 -0.13 21.36
N ILE A 145 -10.71 -0.62 20.57
CA ILE A 145 -9.28 -0.38 20.82
C ILE A 145 -8.72 0.55 19.73
N PRO A 146 -8.67 1.86 19.99
CA PRO A 146 -8.14 2.82 19.03
C PRO A 146 -6.61 2.76 18.99
N ARG A 147 -6.03 3.18 17.87
CA ARG A 147 -4.59 3.45 17.67
C ARG A 147 -3.66 2.25 17.63
N ILE A 148 -4.17 1.03 17.68
CA ILE A 148 -3.33 -0.16 17.42
C ILE A 148 -3.05 -0.25 15.92
N ALA A 149 -1.77 -0.29 15.58
CA ALA A 149 -1.28 -0.33 14.20
C ALA A 149 -1.68 0.90 13.36
N ASP A 150 -1.83 2.07 13.99
CA ASP A 150 -1.86 3.33 13.24
C ASP A 150 -0.48 3.57 12.62
N TYR A 151 -0.46 4.12 11.40
CA TYR A 151 0.78 4.47 10.72
C TYR A 151 0.55 5.62 9.75
N THR A 152 1.64 6.20 9.25
CA THR A 152 1.59 7.29 8.27
C THR A 152 2.12 6.81 6.94
N LEU A 153 1.32 6.94 5.87
CA LEU A 153 1.82 6.80 4.51
C LEU A 153 2.57 8.07 4.12
N ARG A 154 3.86 7.94 3.79
CA ARG A 154 4.70 9.02 3.29
C ARG A 154 5.11 8.73 1.87
N ARG A 155 4.80 9.61 0.92
CA ARG A 155 5.25 9.48 -0.47
C ARG A 155 6.77 9.60 -0.50
N ILE A 156 7.44 8.55 -0.97
CA ILE A 156 8.91 8.48 -1.11
C ILE A 156 9.36 8.58 -2.56
N VAL A 157 8.47 8.25 -3.52
CA VAL A 157 8.67 8.45 -4.95
C VAL A 157 7.45 9.16 -5.52
N ASP A 158 7.67 10.27 -6.22
CA ASP A 158 6.61 11.07 -6.80
C ASP A 158 6.03 10.43 -8.09
N LYS A 159 5.02 11.10 -8.66
CA LYS A 159 4.38 10.66 -9.91
C LYS A 159 5.31 10.63 -11.13
N ASN A 160 6.44 11.34 -11.06
CA ASN A 160 7.44 11.45 -12.12
C ASN A 160 8.61 10.47 -11.92
N GLY A 161 8.61 9.70 -10.83
CA GLY A 161 9.69 8.78 -10.49
C GLY A 161 10.84 9.42 -9.71
N HIS A 162 10.69 10.66 -9.23
CA HIS A 162 11.71 11.32 -8.42
C HIS A 162 11.55 10.98 -6.93
N TYR A 163 12.67 10.81 -6.23
CA TYR A 163 12.66 10.63 -4.79
C TYR A 163 12.24 11.92 -4.06
N THR A 164 11.42 11.79 -3.03
CA THR A 164 11.05 12.89 -2.14
C THR A 164 12.03 12.99 -0.96
N SER A 165 11.90 14.03 -0.14
CA SER A 165 12.71 14.15 1.09
C SER A 165 12.49 13.00 2.08
N ALA A 166 11.30 12.36 2.08
CA ALA A 166 10.98 11.25 2.96
C ALA A 166 11.71 9.94 2.58
N PHE A 167 12.35 9.88 1.41
CA PHE A 167 13.04 8.67 0.95
C PHE A 167 14.24 8.31 1.83
N ASN A 168 15.06 9.28 2.20
CA ASN A 168 16.22 9.06 3.06
C ASN A 168 15.80 8.63 4.48
N ASP A 169 14.69 9.20 4.98
CA ASP A 169 14.12 8.80 6.28
C ASP A 169 13.63 7.35 6.26
N MET A 170 13.06 6.90 5.13
CA MET A 170 12.68 5.49 4.94
C MET A 170 13.91 4.59 4.98
N LEU A 171 14.97 4.88 4.20
CA LEU A 171 16.19 4.06 4.16
C LEU A 171 16.90 3.94 5.51
N ALA A 172 16.75 4.93 6.40
CA ALA A 172 17.30 4.87 7.75
C ALA A 172 16.50 3.95 8.71
N LYS A 173 15.27 3.58 8.35
CA LYS A 173 14.32 2.84 9.21
C LYS A 173 14.10 1.39 8.80
N VAL A 174 14.41 1.03 7.56
CA VAL A 174 14.11 -0.29 7.00
C VAL A 174 15.37 -0.97 6.48
N GLU A 175 15.33 -2.29 6.37
CA GLU A 175 16.39 -3.02 5.67
C GLU A 175 16.28 -2.80 4.17
N ASN A 176 17.43 -2.60 3.50
CA ASN A 176 17.45 -2.28 2.08
C ASN A 176 16.91 -3.42 1.20
N GLU A 177 17.10 -4.68 1.61
CA GLU A 177 16.61 -5.83 0.86
C GLU A 177 15.17 -6.18 1.24
N CYS A 178 14.27 -6.22 0.26
CA CYS A 178 12.86 -6.56 0.44
C CYS A 178 12.40 -7.65 -0.53
N LEU A 179 11.32 -8.33 -0.19
CA LEU A 179 10.60 -9.25 -1.05
C LEU A 179 9.48 -8.54 -1.80
N VAL A 180 9.30 -8.89 -3.06
CA VAL A 180 8.21 -8.39 -3.90
C VAL A 180 7.63 -9.52 -4.74
N VAL A 181 6.36 -9.38 -5.13
CA VAL A 181 5.74 -10.26 -6.13
C VAL A 181 6.07 -9.75 -7.53
N THR A 182 6.58 -10.63 -8.39
CA THR A 182 6.85 -10.33 -9.80
C THR A 182 6.02 -11.21 -10.73
N LYS A 183 6.02 -10.89 -12.03
CA LYS A 183 5.49 -11.80 -13.06
C LYS A 183 6.38 -13.03 -13.13
N ASN A 184 5.80 -14.18 -13.47
CA ASN A 184 6.60 -15.30 -13.96
C ASN A 184 7.30 -14.86 -15.25
N SER A 185 8.63 -15.01 -15.29
CA SER A 185 9.47 -14.66 -16.45
C SER A 185 9.23 -15.53 -17.69
N ASN A 186 8.22 -16.39 -17.68
CA ASN A 186 7.85 -17.28 -18.79
C ASN A 186 6.51 -16.86 -19.38
N GLN A 187 6.52 -15.78 -20.16
CA GLN A 187 5.65 -15.53 -21.31
C GLN A 187 6.15 -14.32 -22.10
#